data_AF-A0A7S3ES50-F1
#
_entry.id   AF-A0A7S3ES50-F1
#
_cell.length_a   1.000
_cell.length_b   1.000
_cell.length_c   1.000
_cell.angle_alpha   90.00
_cell.angle_beta   90.00
_cell.angle_gamma   90.00
#
_symmetry.space_group_name_H-M   'P 1'
#
loop_
_entity.id
_entity.type
_entity.pdbx_description
1 polymer ?
#
loop_
_entity_poly.entity_id
_entity_poly.type
_entity_poly.pdbx_seq_one_letter_code
_entity_poly.pdbx_strand_id
1 'polypeptide(L)'
;SGWADTRRIIKQEKPDEDCIEAFCASAEGREHCAAGRVSILRLTEADSFGPFFTRFLGSHLWRGETLFMQIDAHSDFRKGWDTTVFQMMRATPSYPKTVISNYPPGGTPASTEDW
;
A
#
# COMPACT_ATOMS: atom_id res chain seq x y z
N SER A 1 -21.82 -23.23 22.46
CA SER A 1 -20.39 -23.44 22.76
C SER A 1 -19.66 -23.66 21.45
N GLY A 2 -18.94 -22.65 20.92
CA GLY A 2 -18.43 -22.71 19.54
C GLY A 2 -17.18 -21.87 19.26
N TRP A 3 -16.38 -21.56 20.28
CA TRP A 3 -15.24 -20.64 20.16
C TRP A 3 -13.86 -21.31 20.33
N ALA A 4 -13.80 -22.64 20.45
CA ALA A 4 -12.56 -23.36 20.73
C ALA A 4 -11.77 -23.81 19.48
N ASP A 5 -12.36 -23.76 18.28
CA ASP A 5 -11.79 -24.39 17.07
C ASP A 5 -11.16 -23.40 16.07
N THR A 6 -11.07 -22.11 16.40
CA THR A 6 -10.50 -21.07 15.51
C THR A 6 -9.00 -20.85 15.67
N ARG A 7 -8.34 -21.52 16.63
CA ARG A 7 -6.90 -21.40 16.87
C ARG A 7 -6.16 -22.68 16.45
N ARG A 8 -6.32 -23.07 15.19
CA ARG A 8 -5.47 -24.12 14.61
C ARG A 8 -4.19 -23.47 14.12
N ILE A 9 -3.06 -23.80 14.75
CA ILE A 9 -1.74 -23.45 14.22
C ILE A 9 -1.57 -24.24 12.92
N ILE A 10 -1.67 -23.55 11.79
CA ILE A 10 -1.35 -24.11 10.48
C ILE A 10 0.18 -24.22 10.44
N LYS A 11 0.69 -25.46 10.40
CA LYS A 11 2.13 -25.69 10.32
C LYS A 11 2.57 -25.37 8.89
N GLN A 12 3.10 -24.16 8.68
CA GLN A 12 3.77 -23.82 7.42
C GLN A 12 5.15 -24.47 7.39
N GLU A 13 5.41 -25.28 6.37
CA GLU A 13 6.71 -25.95 6.17
C GLU A 13 7.77 -25.02 5.60
N LYS A 14 7.34 -23.94 4.94
CA LYS A 14 8.21 -22.98 4.26
C LYS A 14 7.83 -21.55 4.67
N PRO A 15 8.80 -20.63 4.71
CA PRO A 15 8.51 -19.21 4.85
C PRO A 15 7.52 -18.74 3.77
N ASP A 16 6.75 -17.71 4.09
CA ASP A 16 5.98 -16.99 3.08
C ASP A 16 6.91 -16.44 1.99
N GLU A 17 6.36 -16.32 0.78
CA GLU A 17 7.06 -15.70 -0.34
C GLU A 17 7.39 -14.23 -0.01
N ASP A 18 8.60 -13.81 -0.36
CA ASP A 18 8.96 -12.40 -0.29
C ASP A 18 8.35 -11.65 -1.47
N CYS A 19 7.22 -10.98 -1.22
CA CYS A 19 6.48 -10.27 -2.26
C CYS A 19 7.31 -9.20 -3.00
N ILE A 20 8.31 -8.59 -2.35
CA ILE A 20 9.16 -7.60 -3.01
C ILE A 20 10.18 -8.27 -3.92
N GLU A 21 10.80 -9.37 -3.48
CA GLU A 21 11.70 -10.15 -4.34
C GLU A 21 10.94 -10.70 -5.56
N ALA A 22 9.75 -11.26 -5.34
CA ALA A 22 8.88 -11.75 -6.40
C ALA A 22 8.49 -10.64 -7.40
N PHE A 23 8.08 -9.47 -6.89
CA PHE A 23 7.74 -8.32 -7.72
C PHE A 23 8.95 -7.82 -8.54
N CYS A 24 10.11 -7.64 -7.90
CA CYS A 24 11.30 -7.17 -8.60
C CYS A 24 11.86 -8.18 -9.64
N ALA A 25 11.56 -9.46 -9.48
CA ALA A 25 11.90 -10.49 -10.47
C ALA A 25 10.94 -10.50 -11.68
N SER A 26 9.70 -10.03 -11.50
CA SER A 26 8.66 -9.99 -12.54
C SER A 26 9.03 -9.08 -13.71
N ALA A 27 8.37 -9.28 -14.86
CA ALA A 27 8.60 -8.44 -16.03
C ALA A 27 8.18 -6.99 -15.77
N GLU A 28 7.09 -6.81 -15.02
CA GLU A 28 6.54 -5.53 -14.63
C GLU A 28 7.45 -4.83 -13.61
N GLY A 29 7.84 -5.49 -12.52
CA GLY A 29 8.52 -4.84 -11.40
C GLY A 29 10.00 -4.56 -11.63
N ARG A 30 10.67 -5.33 -12.49
CA ARG A 30 12.13 -5.24 -12.72
C ARG A 30 12.60 -3.83 -13.04
N GLU A 31 11.93 -3.14 -13.97
CA GLU A 31 12.30 -1.77 -14.35
C GLU A 31 12.11 -0.80 -13.18
N HIS A 32 11.01 -0.91 -12.44
CA HIS A 32 10.72 -0.03 -11.31
C HIS A 32 11.72 -0.21 -10.17
N CYS A 33 12.10 -1.45 -9.85
CA CYS A 33 13.11 -1.73 -8.84
C CYS A 33 14.50 -1.24 -9.27
N ALA A 34 14.91 -1.51 -10.51
CA ALA A 34 16.20 -1.03 -11.06
C ALA A 34 16.30 0.50 -11.09
N ALA A 35 15.17 1.19 -11.33
CA ALA A 35 15.09 2.65 -11.34
C ALA A 35 14.97 3.28 -9.93
N GLY A 36 14.98 2.50 -8.84
CA GLY A 36 14.86 3.01 -7.47
C GLY A 36 13.48 3.56 -7.11
N ARG A 37 12.44 3.21 -7.88
CA ARG A 37 11.04 3.62 -7.63
C ARG A 37 10.39 2.82 -6.50
N VAL A 38 11.02 1.72 -6.07
CA VAL A 38 10.58 0.87 -4.96
C VAL A 38 11.62 0.94 -3.84
N SER A 39 11.17 1.03 -2.60
CA SER A 39 12.03 1.02 -1.41
C SER A 39 11.32 0.26 -0.30
N ILE A 40 12.08 -0.55 0.44
CA ILE A 40 11.54 -1.41 1.49
C ILE A 40 12.26 -1.13 2.82
N LEU A 41 11.47 -1.03 3.88
CA LEU A 41 11.94 -1.10 5.26
C LEU A 41 11.53 -2.47 5.82
N ARG A 42 12.51 -3.30 6.19
CA ARG A 42 12.27 -4.62 6.79
C ARG A 42 12.37 -4.51 8.30
N LEU A 43 11.35 -5.03 8.99
CA LEU A 43 11.29 -5.07 10.44
C LEU A 43 11.33 -6.53 10.90
N THR A 44 11.95 -6.77 12.05
CA THR A 44 11.87 -8.06 12.72
C THR A 44 10.58 -8.15 13.54
N GLU A 45 10.25 -9.35 14.01
CA GLU A 45 9.12 -9.54 14.94
C GLU A 45 9.25 -8.64 16.17
N ALA A 46 10.46 -8.49 16.71
CA ALA A 46 10.72 -7.66 17.89
C ALA A 46 10.44 -6.17 17.65
N ASP A 47 10.50 -5.72 16.39
CA ASP A 47 10.29 -4.32 15.99
C ASP A 47 8.87 -4.07 15.46
N SER A 48 7.99 -5.06 15.53
CA SER A 48 6.64 -5.02 14.97
C SER A 48 5.63 -4.36 15.92
N PHE A 49 5.79 -3.07 16.19
CA PHE A 49 4.93 -2.29 17.11
C PHE A 49 3.55 -1.90 16.54
N GLY A 50 3.13 -2.52 15.43
CA GLY A 50 1.84 -2.30 14.81
C GLY A 50 1.77 -1.12 13.83
N PRO A 51 0.60 -0.90 13.20
CA PRO A 51 0.46 -0.08 12.00
C PRO A 51 0.72 1.42 12.22
N PHE A 52 0.48 1.96 13.42
CA PHE A 52 0.79 3.36 13.72
C PHE A 52 2.30 3.63 13.66
N PHE A 53 3.09 2.72 14.22
CA PHE A 53 4.53 2.82 14.17
C PHE A 53 5.05 2.65 12.75
N THR A 54 4.50 1.69 11.99
CA THR A 54 4.86 1.51 10.58
C THR A 54 4.51 2.72 9.72
N ARG A 55 3.39 3.42 9.98
CA ARG A 55 3.03 4.67 9.29
C ARG A 55 4.02 5.79 9.58
N PHE A 56 4.47 5.91 10.83
CA PHE A 56 5.52 6.85 11.22
C PHE A 56 6.83 6.53 10.50
N LEU A 57 7.28 5.28 10.53
CA LEU A 57 8.48 4.83 9.82
C LEU A 57 8.37 5.04 8.30
N GLY A 58 7.22 4.73 7.70
CA GLY A 58 6.95 4.94 6.28
C GLY A 58 7.04 6.41 5.87
N SER A 59 6.71 7.35 6.75
CA SER A 59 6.86 8.79 6.46
C SER A 59 8.33 9.21 6.27
N HIS A 60 9.28 8.49 6.87
CA HIS A 60 10.71 8.71 6.68
C HIS A 60 11.24 8.17 5.35
N LEU A 61 10.45 7.40 4.58
CA LEU A 61 10.84 6.95 3.24
C LEU A 61 10.55 7.99 2.16
N TRP A 62 9.90 9.10 2.49
CA TRP A 62 9.65 10.20 1.58
C TRP A 62 10.96 10.94 1.24
N ARG A 63 11.19 11.19 -0.05
CA ARG A 63 12.44 11.74 -0.60
C ARG A 63 12.25 13.08 -1.33
N GLY A 64 11.14 13.76 -1.11
CA GLY A 64 10.82 15.02 -1.79
C GLY A 64 9.70 14.90 -2.83
N GLU A 65 8.95 13.80 -2.85
CA GLU A 65 7.81 13.62 -3.74
C GLU A 65 6.73 14.70 -3.49
N THR A 66 6.00 15.09 -4.54
CA THR A 66 4.99 16.15 -4.46
C THR A 66 3.75 15.76 -3.65
N LEU A 67 3.49 14.47 -3.51
CA LEU A 67 2.35 13.89 -2.83
C LEU A 67 2.82 12.73 -1.95
N PHE A 68 2.12 12.51 -0.84
CA PHE A 68 2.33 11.38 0.06
C PHE A 68 0.99 10.65 0.24
N MET A 69 1.01 9.33 0.08
CA MET A 69 -0.17 8.47 0.21
C MET A 69 0.14 7.32 1.17
N GLN A 70 -0.79 7.05 2.09
CA GLN A 70 -0.81 5.84 2.89
C GLN A 70 -2.01 5.01 2.46
N ILE A 71 -1.79 3.72 2.22
CA ILE A 71 -2.81 2.79 1.73
C ILE A 71 -2.62 1.42 2.39
N ASP A 72 -3.71 0.67 2.49
CA ASP A 72 -3.67 -0.71 2.96
C ASP A 72 -3.14 -1.65 1.86
N ALA A 73 -2.34 -2.65 2.25
CA ALA A 73 -1.64 -3.54 1.32
C ALA A 73 -2.57 -4.40 0.44
N HIS A 74 -3.84 -4.52 0.80
CA HIS A 74 -4.85 -5.30 0.10
C HIS A 74 -5.81 -4.41 -0.72
N SER A 75 -5.27 -3.35 -1.32
CA SER A 75 -6.03 -2.40 -2.14
C SER A 75 -5.67 -2.56 -3.61
N ASP A 76 -6.69 -2.55 -4.46
CA ASP A 76 -6.53 -2.54 -5.91
C ASP A 76 -6.75 -1.15 -6.49
N PHE A 77 -5.97 -0.80 -7.51
CA PHE A 77 -6.05 0.48 -8.18
C PHE A 77 -6.86 0.39 -9.48
N ARG A 78 -7.90 1.22 -9.61
CA ARG A 78 -8.62 1.39 -10.88
C ARG A 78 -7.86 2.36 -11.77
N LYS A 79 -7.95 2.19 -13.08
CA LYS A 79 -7.35 3.13 -14.03
C LYS A 79 -7.84 4.56 -13.77
N GLY A 80 -6.93 5.52 -13.69
CA GLY A 80 -7.24 6.94 -13.49
C GLY A 80 -7.51 7.36 -12.05
N TRP A 81 -7.41 6.45 -11.07
CA TRP A 81 -7.63 6.76 -9.64
C TRP A 81 -6.81 7.97 -9.17
N ASP A 82 -5.56 8.06 -9.59
CA ASP A 82 -4.59 9.07 -9.20
C ASP A 82 -4.97 10.45 -9.75
N THR A 83 -5.41 10.47 -11.01
CA THR A 83 -5.88 11.69 -11.69
C THR A 83 -7.12 12.24 -11.01
N THR A 84 -8.09 11.39 -10.67
CA THR A 84 -9.32 11.82 -10.01
C THR A 84 -9.04 12.34 -8.60
N VAL A 85 -8.26 11.61 -7.80
CA VAL A 85 -7.84 12.09 -6.46
C VAL A 85 -7.13 13.43 -6.55
N PHE A 86 -6.20 13.59 -7.50
CA PHE A 86 -5.48 14.84 -7.67
C PHE A 86 -6.38 16.01 -8.10
N GLN A 87 -7.37 15.76 -8.96
CA GLN A 87 -8.40 16.75 -9.30
C GLN A 87 -9.23 17.15 -8.08
N MET A 88 -9.63 16.18 -7.25
CA MET A 88 -10.31 16.46 -5.99
C MET A 88 -9.44 17.33 -5.07
N MET A 89 -8.13 17.05 -4.97
CA MET A 89 -7.22 17.86 -4.15
C MET A 89 -7.20 19.31 -4.63
N ARG A 90 -7.06 19.54 -5.94
CA ARG A 90 -7.04 20.87 -6.56
C ARG A 90 -8.34 21.64 -6.41
N ALA A 91 -9.47 20.95 -6.31
CA ALA A 91 -10.77 21.56 -6.11
C ALA A 91 -11.01 22.04 -4.66
N THR A 92 -10.17 21.62 -3.70
CA THR A 92 -10.30 22.07 -2.31
C THR A 92 -9.75 23.49 -2.11
N PRO A 93 -10.36 24.30 -1.22
CA PRO A 93 -9.84 25.64 -0.89
C PRO A 93 -8.46 25.64 -0.24
N SER A 94 -8.04 24.51 0.33
CA SER A 94 -6.77 24.37 1.07
C SER A 94 -5.60 23.92 0.19
N TYR A 95 -5.80 23.73 -1.13
CA TYR A 95 -4.72 23.37 -2.04
C TYR A 95 -3.57 24.38 -1.97
N PRO A 96 -2.29 23.95 -1.87
CA PRO A 96 -1.77 22.58 -1.99
C PRO A 96 -1.68 21.77 -0.67
N LYS A 97 -2.17 22.30 0.45
CA LYS A 97 -2.11 21.68 1.79
C LYS A 97 -3.29 20.73 2.07
N THR A 98 -3.87 20.19 1.02
CA THR A 98 -5.06 19.33 1.10
C THR A 98 -4.71 17.97 1.70
N VAL A 99 -5.55 17.48 2.59
CA VAL A 99 -5.53 16.09 3.05
C VAL A 99 -6.83 15.44 2.60
N ILE A 100 -6.74 14.34 1.85
CA ILE A 100 -7.88 13.51 1.48
C ILE A 100 -7.78 12.20 2.26
N SER A 101 -8.89 11.80 2.86
CA SER A 101 -9.05 10.51 3.54
C SER A 101 -10.40 9.94 3.14
N ASN A 102 -10.41 8.72 2.62
CA ASN A 102 -11.63 8.00 2.25
C ASN A 102 -11.39 6.50 2.33
N TYR A 103 -12.46 5.73 2.55
CA TYR A 103 -12.41 4.29 2.30
C TYR A 103 -12.45 4.03 0.79
N PRO A 104 -11.64 3.09 0.26
CA PRO A 104 -11.72 2.75 -1.16
C PRO A 104 -13.14 2.29 -1.52
N PRO A 105 -13.75 2.83 -2.58
CA PRO A 105 -15.04 2.33 -3.04
C PRO A 105 -14.88 0.89 -3.54
N GLY A 106 -15.86 0.03 -3.24
CA GLY A 106 -15.88 -1.34 -3.75
C GLY A 106 -15.90 -1.37 -5.28
N GLY A 107 -15.18 -2.31 -5.89
CA GLY A 107 -15.06 -2.48 -7.34
C GLY A 107 -13.90 -3.40 -7.69
N THR A 108 -13.61 -3.52 -8.99
CA THR A 108 -12.47 -4.31 -9.49
C THR A 108 -11.51 -3.41 -10.29
N PRO A 109 -10.20 -3.72 -10.31
CA PRO A 109 -9.24 -2.98 -11.12
C PRO A 109 -9.53 -3.07 -12.63
N ALA A 110 -10.32 -4.05 -13.08
CA ALA A 110 -10.77 -4.20 -14.46
C ALA A 110 -11.97 -3.30 -14.83
N SER A 111 -12.58 -2.60 -13.87
CA SER A 111 -13.70 -1.69 -14.17
C SER A 111 -13.26 -0.56 -15.08
N THR A 112 -14.09 -0.26 -16.08
CA THR A 112 -13.93 0.87 -17.00
C THR A 112 -14.78 2.07 -16.59
N GLU A 113 -15.56 1.97 -15.53
CA GLU A 113 -16.33 3.09 -14.98
C GLU A 113 -15.41 4.08 -14.30
N ASP A 114 -15.73 5.36 -14.40
CA ASP A 114 -15.01 6.42 -13.70
C ASP A 114 -15.08 6.20 -12.17
N TRP A 115 -14.00 6.57 -11.49
CA TRP A 115 -13.88 6.44 -10.02
C TRP A 115 -14.69 7.49 -9.27
#